data_AF-A0A2P2DW78-F1
#
_entry.id   AF-A0A2P2DW78-F1
#
_cell.length_a   1.000
_cell.length_b   1.000
_cell.length_c   1.000
_cell.angle_alpha   90.00
_cell.angle_beta   90.00
_cell.angle_gamma   90.00
#
_symmetry.space_group_name_H-M   'P 1'
#
loop_
_entity.id
_entity.type
_entity.pdbx_description
1 polymer ?
#
loop_
_entity_poly.entity_id
_entity_poly.type
_entity_poly.pdbx_seq_one_letter_code
_entity_poly.pdbx_strand_id
1 'polypeptide(L)'
;MTDPISSKFDSLVNEITVIGLEYHLTSLDDHVQANIPYVKKSIKDLPPPTSDTGIVISAGPSLQRQNSLQKIVDSGYSKITISTDGSYIASIKKGIVPEYVLTLDPHPTRIVRWFGDPDIQKNLENDDYFERQDLNVDFRTNTLKQNEENIRIVNENAGKTKAIVATTVHPSVTKRLIEAGFDIYWWHPLVDDPNKPDSLTRNFYQKIKLPCLNTGGTVGTTSWLFAELILKLKNIAVIGMDYGYYDDLPIEKTQTYYELVMKEGKEGVEQYFVPHKNSLTGQGFYIDPTYYWYRRNFYELLERSEATLINCTEGGTLEHPQIKNINFTEFLTQHK
;
A
#
# COMPACT_ATOMS: atom_id res chain seq x y z
N MET A 1 2.06 23.85 -6.01
CA MET A 1 2.60 24.83 -5.05
C MET A 1 3.54 24.06 -4.16
N THR A 2 4.80 24.48 -4.03
CA THR A 2 5.77 23.83 -3.14
C THR A 2 5.40 24.19 -1.71
N ASP A 3 5.02 23.18 -0.92
CA ASP A 3 4.81 23.34 0.51
C ASP A 3 6.06 24.02 1.12
N PRO A 4 5.94 25.06 1.96
CA PRO A 4 7.10 25.73 2.55
C PRO A 4 7.76 24.78 3.55
N ILE A 5 8.83 24.13 3.11
CA ILE A 5 9.54 23.09 3.87
C ILE A 5 10.77 23.72 4.55
N SER A 6 10.92 23.45 5.84
CA SER A 6 12.11 23.86 6.58
C SER A 6 13.33 23.00 6.20
N SER A 7 14.54 23.51 6.36
CA SER A 7 15.76 22.74 6.11
C SER A 7 15.86 21.46 6.97
N LYS A 8 15.31 21.50 8.19
CA LYS A 8 15.23 20.33 9.08
C LYS A 8 14.30 19.25 8.52
N PHE A 9 13.12 19.64 8.04
CA PHE A 9 12.18 18.72 7.42
C PHE A 9 12.80 18.05 6.18
N ASP A 10 13.44 18.83 5.30
CA ASP A 10 14.08 18.27 4.10
C ASP A 10 15.24 17.31 4.45
N SER A 11 16.05 17.66 5.45
CA SER A 11 17.11 16.76 5.95
C SER A 11 16.52 15.42 6.39
N LEU A 12 15.46 15.44 7.20
CA LEU A 12 14.81 14.23 7.69
C LEU A 12 14.21 13.41 6.54
N VAL A 13 13.58 14.07 5.56
CA VAL A 13 13.05 13.40 4.36
C VAL A 13 14.15 12.62 3.64
N ASN A 14 15.35 13.18 3.53
CA ASN A 14 16.47 12.53 2.83
C ASN A 14 17.07 11.35 3.63
N GLU A 15 16.84 11.27 4.94
CA GLU A 15 17.29 10.15 5.78
C GLU A 15 16.35 8.94 5.77
N ILE A 16 15.07 9.12 5.40
CA ILE A 16 14.04 8.07 5.49
C ILE A 16 14.43 6.79 4.74
N THR A 17 15.03 6.91 3.55
CA THR A 17 15.47 5.75 2.77
C THR A 17 16.43 4.87 3.58
N VAL A 18 17.37 5.48 4.29
CA VAL A 18 18.38 4.77 5.09
C VAL A 18 17.71 4.16 6.32
N ILE A 19 16.87 4.92 7.02
CA ILE A 19 16.13 4.45 8.20
C ILE A 19 15.29 3.22 7.86
N GLY A 20 14.52 3.26 6.77
CA GLY A 20 13.68 2.15 6.34
C GLY A 20 14.48 0.91 5.94
N LEU A 21 15.61 1.10 5.27
CA LEU A 21 16.50 -0.01 4.91
C LEU A 21 17.09 -0.66 6.16
N GLU A 22 17.69 0.12 7.06
CA GLU A 22 18.31 -0.38 8.31
C GLU A 22 17.29 -1.11 9.19
N TYR A 23 16.05 -0.62 9.26
CA TYR A 23 14.99 -1.22 10.07
C TYR A 23 14.63 -2.65 9.61
N HIS A 24 14.74 -2.94 8.31
CA HIS A 24 14.37 -4.24 7.77
C HIS A 24 15.56 -5.13 7.37
N LEU A 25 16.74 -4.55 7.17
CA LEU A 25 17.91 -5.18 6.54
C LEU A 25 18.23 -6.57 7.07
N THR A 26 18.14 -6.75 8.39
CA THR A 26 18.51 -7.99 9.10
C THR A 26 17.60 -9.17 8.79
N SER A 27 16.41 -8.94 8.24
CA SER A 27 15.37 -9.97 8.03
C SER A 27 15.04 -10.23 6.56
N LEU A 28 15.35 -9.29 5.66
CA LEU A 28 14.93 -9.39 4.26
C LEU A 28 15.51 -10.62 3.56
N ASP A 29 16.79 -10.94 3.79
CA ASP A 29 17.43 -12.12 3.18
C ASP A 29 16.80 -13.42 3.68
N ASP A 30 16.56 -13.52 4.99
CA ASP A 30 15.93 -14.66 5.63
C ASP A 30 14.51 -14.89 5.12
N HIS A 31 13.72 -13.81 4.96
CA HIS A 31 12.39 -13.89 4.36
C HIS A 31 12.45 -14.39 2.91
N VAL A 32 13.36 -13.84 2.10
CA VAL A 32 13.55 -14.29 0.72
C VAL A 32 13.88 -15.79 0.71
N GLN A 33 14.85 -16.23 1.50
CA GLN A 33 15.24 -17.64 1.59
C GLN A 33 14.09 -18.54 2.00
N ALA A 34 13.32 -18.14 3.01
CA ALA A 34 12.17 -18.90 3.49
C ALA A 34 11.02 -18.96 2.46
N ASN A 35 10.91 -17.97 1.59
CA ASN A 35 9.87 -17.90 0.57
C ASN A 35 10.22 -18.63 -0.75
N ILE A 36 11.52 -18.81 -1.07
CA ILE A 36 11.99 -19.50 -2.28
C ILE A 36 11.27 -20.84 -2.55
N PRO A 37 11.09 -21.75 -1.57
CA PRO A 37 10.43 -23.04 -1.81
C PRO A 37 8.98 -22.94 -2.32
N TYR A 38 8.33 -21.79 -2.13
CA TYR A 38 6.93 -21.54 -2.54
C TYR A 38 6.81 -20.82 -3.88
N VAL A 39 7.93 -20.40 -4.48
CA VAL A 39 7.93 -19.68 -5.76
C VAL A 39 7.69 -20.66 -6.91
N LYS A 40 6.46 -20.66 -7.43
CA LYS A 40 6.05 -21.46 -8.59
C LYS A 40 5.81 -20.63 -9.85
N LYS A 41 5.37 -19.39 -9.66
CA LYS A 41 5.03 -18.44 -10.72
C LYS A 41 5.57 -17.07 -10.38
N SER A 42 5.97 -16.34 -11.39
CA SER A 42 6.39 -14.95 -11.31
C SER A 42 5.31 -14.05 -11.89
N ILE A 43 5.38 -12.75 -11.63
CA ILE A 43 4.50 -11.77 -12.27
C ILE A 43 4.56 -11.78 -13.81
N LYS A 44 5.57 -12.41 -14.43
CA LYS A 44 5.64 -12.62 -15.89
C LYS A 44 4.70 -13.71 -16.40
N ASP A 45 4.25 -14.60 -15.51
CA ASP A 45 3.36 -15.72 -15.83
C ASP A 45 1.88 -15.31 -15.75
N LEU A 46 1.60 -14.04 -15.48
CA LEU A 46 0.24 -13.50 -15.45
C LEU A 46 -0.38 -13.51 -16.86
N PRO A 47 -1.68 -13.82 -16.98
CA PRO A 47 -2.38 -13.67 -18.24
C PRO A 47 -2.47 -12.18 -18.64
N PRO A 48 -2.64 -11.88 -19.94
CA PRO A 48 -2.97 -10.53 -20.38
C PRO A 48 -4.21 -9.98 -19.66
N PRO A 49 -4.27 -8.67 -19.38
CA PRO A 49 -5.41 -8.05 -18.73
C PRO A 49 -6.67 -8.14 -19.61
N THR A 50 -7.84 -8.14 -18.97
CA THR A 50 -9.15 -8.11 -19.64
C THR A 50 -9.57 -6.71 -20.13
N SER A 51 -8.84 -5.67 -19.72
CA SER A 51 -9.15 -4.26 -19.94
C SER A 51 -7.84 -3.46 -20.00
N ASP A 52 -7.83 -2.32 -20.67
CA ASP A 52 -6.73 -1.34 -20.58
C ASP A 52 -6.92 -0.32 -19.46
N THR A 53 -8.01 -0.46 -18.70
CA THR A 53 -8.44 0.44 -17.63
C THR A 53 -8.67 -0.35 -16.34
N GLY A 54 -8.20 0.17 -15.21
CA GLY A 54 -8.40 -0.46 -13.89
C GLY A 54 -8.40 0.54 -12.74
N ILE A 55 -8.81 0.06 -11.56
CA ILE A 55 -8.81 0.81 -10.30
C ILE A 55 -7.83 0.16 -9.34
N VAL A 56 -6.88 0.95 -8.83
CA VAL A 56 -6.05 0.61 -7.68
C VAL A 56 -6.75 1.12 -6.40
N ILE A 57 -7.04 0.19 -5.50
CA ILE A 57 -7.74 0.42 -4.24
C ILE A 57 -6.69 0.41 -3.12
N SER A 58 -6.25 1.58 -2.68
CA SER A 58 -5.36 1.72 -1.53
C SER A 58 -6.16 1.76 -0.21
N ALA A 59 -5.46 1.72 0.92
CA ALA A 59 -6.06 1.53 2.24
C ALA A 59 -6.21 2.83 3.06
N GLY A 60 -6.03 4.01 2.46
CA GLY A 60 -6.13 5.28 3.16
C GLY A 60 -7.56 5.59 3.66
N PRO A 61 -7.71 6.43 4.72
CA PRO A 61 -9.01 6.73 5.31
C PRO A 61 -10.07 7.30 4.34
N SER A 62 -9.66 7.94 3.24
CA SER A 62 -10.61 8.42 2.22
C SER A 62 -11.45 7.31 1.62
N LEU A 63 -10.94 6.07 1.56
CA LEU A 63 -11.69 4.91 1.07
C LEU A 63 -13.03 4.75 1.80
N GLN A 64 -13.01 4.92 3.14
CA GLN A 64 -14.20 4.87 3.98
C GLN A 64 -14.95 6.21 3.96
N ARG A 65 -14.25 7.34 4.17
CA ARG A 65 -14.88 8.67 4.26
C ARG A 65 -15.66 9.04 3.00
N GLN A 66 -15.20 8.56 1.84
CA GLN A 66 -15.84 8.81 0.54
C GLN A 66 -16.75 7.67 0.07
N ASN A 67 -16.91 6.62 0.89
CA ASN A 67 -17.70 5.43 0.59
C ASN A 67 -17.36 4.82 -0.78
N SER A 68 -16.08 4.84 -1.16
CA SER A 68 -15.63 4.55 -2.53
C SER A 68 -15.93 3.12 -2.95
N LEU A 69 -15.79 2.15 -2.04
CA LEU A 69 -16.15 0.76 -2.33
C LEU A 69 -17.64 0.61 -2.67
N GLN A 70 -18.53 1.33 -1.97
CA GLN A 70 -19.95 1.29 -2.31
C GLN A 70 -20.22 1.90 -3.69
N LYS A 71 -19.53 3.00 -4.05
CA LYS A 71 -19.64 3.62 -5.39
C LYS A 71 -19.26 2.62 -6.50
N ILE A 72 -18.24 1.79 -6.30
CA ILE A 72 -17.88 0.71 -7.24
C ILE A 72 -19.06 -0.25 -7.43
N VAL A 73 -19.62 -0.77 -6.34
CA VAL A 73 -20.75 -1.71 -6.36
C VAL A 73 -21.96 -1.09 -7.08
N ASP A 74 -22.36 0.11 -6.68
CA ASP A 74 -23.54 0.81 -7.21
C ASP A 74 -23.40 1.14 -8.70
N SER A 75 -22.17 1.40 -9.16
CA SER A 75 -21.91 1.70 -10.57
C SER A 75 -21.99 0.49 -11.51
N GLY A 76 -21.85 -0.72 -10.95
CA GLY A 76 -21.69 -1.96 -11.72
C GLY A 76 -20.34 -2.09 -12.44
N TYR A 77 -19.30 -1.41 -11.96
CA TYR A 77 -17.96 -1.46 -12.55
C TYR A 77 -17.44 -2.90 -12.59
N SER A 78 -17.04 -3.34 -13.79
CA SER A 78 -16.71 -4.75 -14.04
C SER A 78 -15.30 -4.98 -14.61
N LYS A 79 -14.51 -3.91 -14.72
CA LYS A 79 -13.12 -3.98 -15.18
C LYS A 79 -12.17 -4.31 -14.02
N ILE A 80 -10.88 -4.21 -14.29
CA ILE A 80 -9.82 -4.64 -13.41
C ILE A 80 -9.83 -3.85 -12.10
N THR A 81 -9.78 -4.58 -10.98
CA THR A 81 -9.62 -4.02 -9.64
C THR A 81 -8.41 -4.65 -8.97
N ILE A 82 -7.57 -3.79 -8.39
CA ILE A 82 -6.28 -4.14 -7.77
C ILE A 82 -6.30 -3.57 -6.36
N SER A 83 -6.41 -4.42 -5.35
CA SER A 83 -6.34 -3.96 -3.95
C SER A 83 -4.92 -4.05 -3.40
N THR A 84 -4.55 -3.13 -2.52
CA THR A 84 -3.47 -3.38 -1.57
C THR A 84 -3.94 -4.40 -0.52
N ASP A 85 -3.02 -5.07 0.17
CA ASP A 85 -3.34 -5.93 1.30
C ASP A 85 -4.31 -5.26 2.30
N GLY A 86 -4.03 -4.02 2.72
CA GLY A 86 -4.85 -3.27 3.67
C GLY A 86 -6.29 -2.96 3.22
N SER A 87 -6.62 -3.03 1.92
CA SER A 87 -7.96 -2.75 1.40
C SER A 87 -8.70 -4.00 0.91
N TYR A 88 -8.02 -5.15 0.86
CA TYR A 88 -8.55 -6.39 0.30
C TYR A 88 -9.79 -6.91 1.06
N ILE A 89 -9.68 -7.08 2.38
CA ILE A 89 -10.80 -7.53 3.22
C ILE A 89 -11.98 -6.55 3.15
N ALA A 90 -11.70 -5.25 3.21
CA ALA A 90 -12.74 -4.22 3.13
C ALA A 90 -13.50 -4.30 1.79
N SER A 91 -12.78 -4.56 0.70
CA SER A 91 -13.35 -4.75 -0.64
C SER A 91 -14.30 -5.96 -0.66
N ILE A 92 -13.86 -7.12 -0.15
CA ILE A 92 -14.69 -8.34 -0.17
C ILE A 92 -15.92 -8.19 0.74
N LYS A 93 -15.77 -7.58 1.91
CA LYS A 93 -16.91 -7.28 2.80
C LYS A 93 -17.97 -6.40 2.14
N LYS A 94 -17.59 -5.61 1.13
CA LYS A 94 -18.51 -4.80 0.31
C LYS A 94 -19.03 -5.53 -0.94
N GLY A 95 -18.64 -6.78 -1.17
CA GLY A 95 -19.05 -7.56 -2.33
C GLY A 95 -18.17 -7.36 -3.57
N ILE A 96 -17.01 -6.70 -3.42
CA ILE A 96 -16.02 -6.56 -4.49
C ILE A 96 -14.94 -7.61 -4.24
N VAL A 97 -14.75 -8.53 -5.17
CA VAL A 97 -13.61 -9.46 -5.14
C VAL A 97 -12.54 -8.92 -6.09
N PRO A 98 -11.47 -8.29 -5.58
CA PRO A 98 -10.43 -7.76 -6.45
C PRO A 98 -9.79 -8.85 -7.29
N GLU A 99 -9.46 -8.54 -8.54
CA GLU A 99 -8.78 -9.50 -9.41
C GLU A 99 -7.34 -9.75 -8.94
N TYR A 100 -6.72 -8.71 -8.37
CA TYR A 100 -5.36 -8.74 -7.84
C TYR A 100 -5.32 -8.18 -6.41
N VAL A 101 -4.49 -8.78 -5.57
CA VAL A 101 -4.07 -8.20 -4.29
C VAL A 101 -2.55 -8.14 -4.21
N LEU A 102 -1.99 -6.97 -3.85
CA LEU A 102 -0.55 -6.80 -3.68
C LEU A 102 -0.18 -6.78 -2.20
N THR A 103 0.97 -7.38 -1.88
CA THR A 103 1.60 -7.29 -0.56
C THR A 103 3.12 -7.23 -0.68
N LEU A 104 3.75 -6.47 0.20
CA LEU A 104 5.16 -6.09 0.12
C LEU A 104 5.84 -6.03 1.49
N ASP A 105 5.16 -5.46 2.48
CA ASP A 105 5.76 -5.09 3.76
C ASP A 105 6.30 -6.35 4.50
N PRO A 106 7.57 -6.33 4.93
CA PRO A 106 8.20 -7.48 5.57
C PRO A 106 7.83 -7.66 7.05
N HIS A 107 6.99 -6.81 7.65
CA HIS A 107 6.75 -6.83 9.09
C HIS A 107 6.18 -8.19 9.56
N PRO A 108 6.74 -8.79 10.63
CA PRO A 108 6.46 -10.18 10.99
C PRO A 108 5.01 -10.48 11.42
N THR A 109 4.36 -9.53 12.09
CA THR A 109 3.05 -9.72 12.71
C THR A 109 1.93 -8.90 12.07
N ARG A 110 2.25 -7.82 11.36
CA ARG A 110 1.27 -6.79 10.99
C ARG A 110 0.52 -7.08 9.70
N ILE A 111 1.16 -7.77 8.76
CA ILE A 111 0.65 -7.90 7.39
C ILE A 111 -0.28 -9.10 7.23
N VAL A 112 0.01 -10.20 7.93
CA VAL A 112 -0.78 -11.45 7.85
C VAL A 112 -2.26 -11.24 8.19
N ARG A 113 -2.57 -10.29 9.08
CA ARG A 113 -3.95 -9.94 9.46
C ARG A 113 -4.81 -9.45 8.32
N TRP A 114 -4.21 -8.85 7.29
CA TRP A 114 -4.92 -8.39 6.09
C TRP A 114 -5.45 -9.55 5.23
N PHE A 115 -5.05 -10.77 5.57
CA PHE A 115 -5.56 -12.01 5.03
C PHE A 115 -6.29 -12.86 6.08
N GLY A 116 -6.50 -12.32 7.30
CA GLY A 116 -6.94 -13.05 8.48
C GLY A 116 -5.78 -13.81 9.12
N ASP A 117 -5.54 -13.60 10.41
CA ASP A 117 -4.36 -14.07 11.12
C ASP A 117 -4.68 -15.25 12.08
N PRO A 118 -4.28 -16.49 11.77
CA PRO A 118 -4.48 -17.63 12.66
C PRO A 118 -3.77 -17.47 14.02
N ASP A 119 -2.70 -16.67 14.07
CA ASP A 119 -1.87 -16.44 15.26
C ASP A 119 -2.17 -15.09 15.93
N ILE A 120 -3.35 -14.51 15.68
CA ILE A 120 -3.69 -13.13 16.10
C ILE A 120 -3.47 -12.87 17.59
N GLN A 121 -3.76 -13.84 18.47
CA GLN A 121 -3.57 -13.67 19.92
C GLN A 121 -2.10 -13.42 20.26
N LYS A 122 -1.21 -14.25 19.72
CA LYS A 122 0.24 -14.14 19.92
C LYS A 122 0.78 -12.84 19.30
N ASN A 123 0.30 -12.49 18.12
CA ASN A 123 0.77 -11.31 17.39
C ASN A 123 0.36 -9.98 18.06
N LEU A 124 -0.65 -9.99 18.94
CA LEU A 124 -1.10 -8.82 19.70
C LEU A 124 -0.40 -8.62 21.05
N GLU A 125 0.29 -9.63 21.60
CA GLU A 125 0.83 -9.58 22.97
C GLU A 125 1.79 -8.40 23.22
N ASN A 126 2.42 -7.85 22.17
CA ASN A 126 3.41 -6.78 22.28
C ASN A 126 3.27 -5.67 21.21
N ASP A 127 2.13 -5.53 20.52
CA ASP A 127 1.95 -4.55 19.44
C ASP A 127 0.69 -3.71 19.63
N ASP A 128 0.85 -2.48 20.13
CA ASP A 128 -0.21 -1.48 20.30
C ASP A 128 -0.48 -0.66 19.02
N TYR A 129 0.29 -0.91 17.95
CA TYR A 129 0.25 -0.15 16.70
C TYR A 129 -1.18 -0.02 16.16
N PHE A 130 -1.97 -1.08 16.29
CA PHE A 130 -3.33 -1.13 15.75
C PHE A 130 -4.39 -0.48 16.64
N GLU A 131 -4.24 -0.50 17.97
CA GLU A 131 -5.15 0.27 18.83
C GLU A 131 -5.06 1.76 18.49
N ARG A 132 -3.86 2.22 18.11
CA ARG A 132 -3.57 3.60 17.69
C ARG A 132 -3.99 3.87 16.23
N GLN A 133 -3.61 3.00 15.30
CA GLN A 133 -3.64 3.28 13.85
C GLN A 133 -4.76 2.60 13.08
N ASP A 134 -5.47 1.61 13.65
CA ASP A 134 -6.37 0.80 12.83
C ASP A 134 -7.57 1.63 12.33
N LEU A 135 -7.64 1.78 11.02
CA LEU A 135 -8.68 2.50 10.32
C LEU A 135 -10.05 1.80 10.48
N ASN A 136 -10.06 0.52 10.84
CA ASN A 136 -11.29 -0.23 11.12
C ASN A 136 -11.66 -0.15 12.62
N VAL A 137 -12.64 0.71 12.93
CA VAL A 137 -13.21 0.85 14.29
C VAL A 137 -13.79 -0.46 14.82
N ASP A 138 -14.41 -1.27 13.96
CA ASP A 138 -15.02 -2.53 14.36
C ASP A 138 -13.96 -3.57 14.74
N PHE A 139 -12.80 -3.54 14.07
CA PHE A 139 -11.67 -4.41 14.43
C PHE A 139 -11.12 -4.04 15.81
N ARG A 140 -10.93 -2.74 16.10
CA ARG A 140 -10.44 -2.27 17.41
C ARG A 140 -11.33 -2.68 18.59
N THR A 141 -12.62 -2.81 18.37
CA THR A 141 -13.58 -3.11 19.45
C THR A 141 -13.84 -4.60 19.64
N ASN A 142 -13.53 -5.45 18.63
CA ASN A 142 -13.78 -6.88 18.69
C ASN A 142 -12.81 -7.71 17.83
N THR A 143 -11.52 -7.50 18.07
CA THR A 143 -10.40 -8.01 17.26
C THR A 143 -10.51 -9.50 16.93
N LEU A 144 -10.74 -10.36 17.92
CA LEU A 144 -10.76 -11.81 17.71
C LEU A 144 -11.93 -12.24 16.82
N LYS A 145 -13.14 -11.75 17.10
CA LYS A 145 -14.32 -12.06 16.30
C LYS A 145 -14.19 -11.54 14.87
N GLN A 146 -13.69 -10.32 14.71
CA GLN A 146 -13.47 -9.74 13.38
C GLN A 146 -12.40 -10.51 12.61
N ASN A 147 -11.35 -10.98 13.29
CA ASN A 147 -10.33 -11.81 12.67
C ASN A 147 -10.86 -13.18 12.22
N GLU A 148 -11.69 -13.86 13.03
CA GLU A 148 -12.35 -15.11 12.63
C GLU A 148 -13.23 -14.92 11.39
N GLU A 149 -13.99 -13.82 11.34
CA GLU A 149 -14.77 -13.44 10.17
C GLU A 149 -13.87 -13.16 8.95
N ASN A 150 -12.76 -12.44 9.14
CA ASN A 150 -11.81 -12.17 8.09
C ASN A 150 -11.21 -13.46 7.52
N ILE A 151 -10.82 -14.41 8.38
CA ILE A 151 -10.32 -15.74 7.96
C ILE A 151 -11.36 -16.43 7.08
N ARG A 152 -12.62 -16.49 7.52
CA ARG A 152 -13.71 -17.12 6.76
C ARG A 152 -13.89 -16.47 5.39
N ILE A 153 -14.06 -15.16 5.34
CA ILE A 153 -14.33 -14.42 4.11
C ILE A 153 -13.16 -14.51 3.13
N VAL A 154 -11.92 -14.46 3.63
CA VAL A 154 -10.73 -14.63 2.79
C VAL A 154 -10.67 -16.03 2.20
N ASN A 155 -10.91 -17.07 3.01
CA ASN A 155 -10.89 -18.46 2.52
C ASN A 155 -11.98 -18.72 1.45
N GLU A 156 -13.14 -18.09 1.57
CA GLU A 156 -14.24 -18.21 0.59
C GLU A 156 -13.93 -17.54 -0.76
N ASN A 157 -13.01 -16.56 -0.79
CA ASN A 157 -12.79 -15.71 -1.97
C ASN A 157 -11.36 -15.77 -2.54
N ALA A 158 -10.38 -16.27 -1.79
CA ALA A 158 -8.98 -16.31 -2.18
C ALA A 158 -8.73 -16.98 -3.55
N GLY A 159 -9.43 -18.08 -3.86
CA GLY A 159 -9.30 -18.76 -5.15
C GLY A 159 -9.75 -17.95 -6.38
N LYS A 160 -10.37 -16.78 -6.18
CA LYS A 160 -10.80 -15.85 -7.23
C LYS A 160 -9.84 -14.68 -7.44
N THR A 161 -8.88 -14.50 -6.54
CA THR A 161 -7.93 -13.37 -6.54
C THR A 161 -6.52 -13.88 -6.77
N LYS A 162 -5.76 -13.17 -7.61
CA LYS A 162 -4.32 -13.41 -7.80
C LYS A 162 -3.53 -12.61 -6.77
N ALA A 163 -2.77 -13.28 -5.92
CA ALA A 163 -1.90 -12.64 -4.95
C ALA A 163 -0.55 -12.31 -5.60
N ILE A 164 -0.17 -11.05 -5.58
CA ILE A 164 1.07 -10.52 -6.13
C ILE A 164 2.01 -10.21 -4.95
N VAL A 165 2.99 -11.09 -4.73
CA VAL A 165 3.69 -11.19 -3.45
C VAL A 165 5.16 -10.86 -3.63
N ALA A 166 5.65 -9.86 -2.90
CA ALA A 166 7.08 -9.59 -2.80
C ALA A 166 7.79 -10.74 -2.08
N THR A 167 8.96 -11.16 -2.55
CA THR A 167 9.71 -12.24 -1.87
C THR A 167 10.16 -11.89 -0.45
N THR A 168 10.15 -10.61 -0.09
CA THR A 168 10.60 -10.10 1.21
C THR A 168 9.53 -10.13 2.29
N VAL A 169 8.27 -10.47 1.95
CA VAL A 169 7.22 -10.58 2.98
C VAL A 169 7.59 -11.63 4.02
N HIS A 170 7.18 -11.41 5.27
CA HIS A 170 7.39 -12.42 6.30
C HIS A 170 6.71 -13.75 5.92
N PRO A 171 7.33 -14.92 6.14
CA PRO A 171 6.79 -16.22 5.71
C PRO A 171 5.41 -16.59 6.26
N SER A 172 4.95 -15.95 7.35
CA SER A 172 3.57 -16.11 7.85
C SER A 172 2.54 -15.65 6.82
N VAL A 173 2.81 -14.56 6.09
CA VAL A 173 1.95 -14.07 5.01
C VAL A 173 1.86 -15.11 3.90
N THR A 174 3.01 -15.66 3.48
CA THR A 174 3.07 -16.70 2.44
C THR A 174 2.29 -17.94 2.83
N LYS A 175 2.49 -18.46 4.04
CA LYS A 175 1.75 -19.61 4.56
C LYS A 175 0.25 -19.33 4.58
N ARG A 176 -0.15 -18.16 5.08
CA ARG A 176 -1.55 -17.76 5.16
C ARG A 176 -2.22 -17.70 3.78
N LEU A 177 -1.54 -17.14 2.79
CA LEU A 177 -2.04 -17.08 1.41
C LEU A 177 -2.18 -18.48 0.78
N ILE A 178 -1.23 -19.38 1.04
CA ILE A 178 -1.30 -20.77 0.58
C ILE A 178 -2.48 -21.51 1.22
N GLU A 179 -2.65 -21.37 2.54
CA GLU A 179 -3.73 -21.99 3.30
C GLU A 179 -5.11 -21.49 2.85
N ALA A 180 -5.24 -20.20 2.52
CA ALA A 180 -6.47 -19.64 1.96
C ALA A 180 -6.77 -20.15 0.54
N GLY A 181 -5.76 -20.62 -0.20
CA GLY A 181 -5.91 -21.06 -1.59
C GLY A 181 -5.78 -19.96 -2.63
N PHE A 182 -4.98 -18.91 -2.36
CA PHE A 182 -4.68 -17.88 -3.36
C PHE A 182 -3.87 -18.43 -4.54
N ASP A 183 -4.07 -17.82 -5.70
CA ASP A 183 -3.18 -18.00 -6.84
C ASP A 183 -2.01 -17.02 -6.78
N ILE A 184 -0.81 -17.49 -6.39
CA ILE A 184 0.32 -16.63 -6.01
C ILE A 184 1.31 -16.40 -7.16
N TYR A 185 1.71 -15.15 -7.37
CA TYR A 185 2.71 -14.71 -8.34
C TYR A 185 3.77 -13.82 -7.65
N TRP A 186 5.04 -14.12 -7.89
CA TRP A 186 6.15 -13.56 -7.13
C TRP A 186 7.00 -12.54 -7.89
N TRP A 187 7.61 -11.63 -7.13
CA TRP A 187 8.54 -10.61 -7.62
C TRP A 187 9.51 -10.14 -6.50
N HIS A 188 10.63 -9.52 -6.88
CA HIS A 188 11.57 -8.92 -5.94
C HIS A 188 11.37 -7.41 -5.81
N PRO A 189 11.25 -6.84 -4.60
CA PRO A 189 11.32 -5.40 -4.46
C PRO A 189 12.74 -4.89 -4.67
N LEU A 190 12.85 -3.73 -5.31
CA LEU A 190 14.06 -2.92 -5.25
C LEU A 190 14.17 -2.34 -3.84
N VAL A 191 15.09 -2.87 -3.04
CA VAL A 191 15.34 -2.43 -1.66
C VAL A 191 16.59 -1.54 -1.55
N ASP A 192 17.40 -1.51 -2.59
CA ASP A 192 18.62 -0.73 -2.72
C ASP A 192 18.99 -0.52 -4.19
N ASP A 193 20.09 0.19 -4.47
CA ASP A 193 20.58 0.42 -5.83
C ASP A 193 21.20 -0.86 -6.42
N PRO A 194 20.56 -1.51 -7.42
CA PRO A 194 21.01 -2.77 -7.99
C PRO A 194 22.32 -2.67 -8.79
N ASN A 195 22.79 -1.45 -9.09
CA ASN A 195 24.06 -1.25 -9.76
C ASN A 195 25.27 -1.40 -8.83
N LYS A 196 25.05 -1.39 -7.51
CA LYS A 196 26.12 -1.60 -6.54
C LYS A 196 26.52 -3.08 -6.45
N PRO A 197 27.83 -3.41 -6.36
CA PRO A 197 28.29 -4.80 -6.32
C PRO A 197 27.70 -5.63 -5.16
N ASP A 198 27.49 -4.99 -4.02
CA ASP A 198 26.99 -5.54 -2.75
C ASP A 198 25.47 -5.42 -2.58
N SER A 199 24.74 -5.07 -3.64
CA SER A 199 23.29 -4.87 -3.59
C SER A 199 22.54 -6.13 -3.15
N LEU A 200 21.64 -5.97 -2.16
CA LEU A 200 20.67 -6.97 -1.75
C LEU A 200 19.70 -7.31 -2.87
N THR A 201 19.21 -6.30 -3.59
CA THR A 201 18.35 -6.53 -4.77
C THR A 201 19.05 -7.44 -5.78
N ARG A 202 20.34 -7.17 -6.05
CA ARG A 202 21.15 -8.00 -6.96
C ARG A 202 21.34 -9.41 -6.41
N ASN A 203 21.55 -9.55 -5.10
CA ASN A 203 21.65 -10.84 -4.42
C ASN A 203 20.34 -11.64 -4.55
N PHE A 204 19.19 -11.03 -4.22
CA PHE A 204 17.87 -11.67 -4.36
C PHE A 204 17.63 -12.15 -5.79
N TYR A 205 17.89 -11.27 -6.77
CA TYR A 205 17.80 -11.63 -8.19
C TYR A 205 18.69 -12.82 -8.55
N GLN A 206 19.91 -12.90 -8.01
CA GLN A 206 20.81 -14.01 -8.31
C GLN A 206 20.31 -15.36 -7.78
N LYS A 207 19.56 -15.38 -6.67
CA LYS A 207 19.04 -16.61 -6.07
C LYS A 207 17.97 -17.29 -6.94
N ILE A 208 17.00 -16.53 -7.47
CA ILE A 208 15.83 -17.13 -8.17
C ILE A 208 15.37 -16.40 -9.45
N LYS A 209 16.11 -15.39 -9.93
CA LYS A 209 15.91 -14.71 -11.23
C LYS A 209 14.52 -14.13 -11.46
N LEU A 210 13.78 -13.80 -10.40
CA LEU A 210 12.48 -13.15 -10.52
C LEU A 210 12.61 -11.71 -11.03
N PRO A 211 11.56 -11.15 -11.66
CA PRO A 211 11.52 -9.74 -11.99
C PRO A 211 11.65 -8.86 -10.74
N CYS A 212 12.34 -7.73 -10.87
CA CYS A 212 12.42 -6.73 -9.80
C CYS A 212 11.55 -5.51 -10.14
N LEU A 213 10.84 -4.96 -9.16
CA LEU A 213 9.97 -3.79 -9.33
C LEU A 213 10.28 -2.73 -8.26
N ASN A 214 10.22 -1.46 -8.66
CA ASN A 214 10.31 -0.36 -7.69
C ASN A 214 9.04 -0.34 -6.83
N THR A 215 9.19 0.03 -5.56
CA THR A 215 8.08 0.05 -4.61
C THR A 215 7.51 1.44 -4.39
N GLY A 216 8.29 2.50 -4.67
CA GLY A 216 7.96 3.88 -4.31
C GLY A 216 7.63 4.08 -2.82
N GLY A 217 8.04 3.14 -1.97
CA GLY A 217 7.86 3.15 -0.52
C GLY A 217 6.52 2.67 0.02
N THR A 218 5.50 2.43 -0.82
CA THR A 218 4.18 1.95 -0.33
C THR A 218 3.61 0.84 -1.22
N VAL A 219 2.75 -0.01 -0.65
CA VAL A 219 1.99 -1.02 -1.41
C VAL A 219 1.08 -0.33 -2.45
N GLY A 220 0.55 0.86 -2.14
CA GLY A 220 -0.28 1.64 -3.06
C GLY A 220 0.49 2.06 -4.32
N THR A 221 1.67 2.66 -4.15
CA THR A 221 2.56 3.02 -5.27
C THR A 221 2.95 1.79 -6.08
N THR A 222 3.32 0.71 -5.40
CA THR A 222 3.69 -0.56 -6.04
C THR A 222 2.52 -1.13 -6.86
N SER A 223 1.29 -1.01 -6.36
CA SER A 223 0.07 -1.48 -7.05
C SER A 223 -0.22 -0.68 -8.31
N TRP A 224 0.03 0.63 -8.29
CA TRP A 224 -0.04 1.48 -9.48
C TRP A 224 1.05 1.13 -10.50
N LEU A 225 2.30 0.93 -10.06
CA LEU A 225 3.38 0.46 -10.95
C LEU A 225 3.11 -0.93 -11.53
N PHE A 226 2.52 -1.84 -10.76
CA PHE A 226 2.10 -3.15 -11.25
C PHE A 226 1.03 -3.03 -12.34
N ALA A 227 0.02 -2.17 -12.12
CA ALA A 227 -1.02 -1.89 -13.11
C ALA A 227 -0.42 -1.35 -14.42
N GLU A 228 0.53 -0.42 -14.35
CA GLU A 228 1.19 0.13 -15.52
C GLU A 228 2.17 -0.86 -16.18
N LEU A 229 3.16 -1.34 -15.44
CA LEU A 229 4.32 -2.00 -16.05
C LEU A 229 4.07 -3.48 -16.37
N ILE A 230 3.22 -4.13 -15.58
CA ILE A 230 2.99 -5.58 -15.68
C ILE A 230 1.68 -5.83 -16.43
N LEU A 231 0.60 -5.19 -15.99
CA LEU A 231 -0.69 -5.30 -16.67
C LEU A 231 -0.79 -4.40 -17.90
N LYS A 232 0.10 -3.41 -18.10
CA LYS A 232 0.07 -2.52 -19.27
C LYS A 232 -1.24 -1.74 -19.42
N LEU A 233 -1.86 -1.40 -18.29
CA LEU A 233 -3.04 -0.55 -18.27
C LEU A 233 -2.67 0.87 -18.72
N LYS A 234 -3.55 1.48 -19.52
CA LYS A 234 -3.39 2.84 -20.04
C LYS A 234 -4.08 3.87 -19.15
N ASN A 235 -5.21 3.52 -18.54
CA ASN A 235 -5.98 4.39 -17.66
C ASN A 235 -6.06 3.76 -16.28
N ILE A 236 -5.40 4.37 -15.29
CA ILE A 236 -5.31 3.80 -13.94
C ILE A 236 -5.92 4.79 -12.97
N ALA A 237 -7.09 4.44 -12.44
CA ALA A 237 -7.68 5.19 -11.35
C ALA A 237 -7.09 4.75 -10.01
N VAL A 238 -6.84 5.70 -9.10
CA VAL A 238 -6.46 5.41 -7.72
C VAL A 238 -7.53 5.94 -6.77
N ILE A 239 -7.85 5.15 -5.74
CA ILE A 239 -8.70 5.54 -4.61
C ILE A 239 -8.05 5.14 -3.29
N GLY A 240 -8.33 5.86 -2.21
CA GLY A 240 -7.74 5.58 -0.90
C GLY A 240 -6.23 5.87 -0.83
N MET A 241 -5.68 6.68 -1.73
CA MET A 241 -4.25 6.94 -1.84
C MET A 241 -3.91 8.32 -1.27
N ASP A 242 -4.03 8.45 0.06
CA ASP A 242 -4.10 9.77 0.71
C ASP A 242 -2.75 10.50 0.85
N TYR A 243 -1.64 9.79 1.08
CA TYR A 243 -0.31 10.39 1.36
C TYR A 243 -0.32 11.53 2.39
N GLY A 244 -1.07 11.36 3.47
CA GLY A 244 -1.18 12.34 4.53
C GLY A 244 -2.33 12.02 5.47
N TYR A 245 -2.58 12.92 6.41
CA TYR A 245 -3.60 12.76 7.43
C TYR A 245 -4.61 13.89 7.33
N TYR A 246 -5.86 13.59 7.65
CA TYR A 246 -6.89 14.61 7.80
C TYR A 246 -6.51 15.57 8.93
N ASP A 247 -6.81 16.86 8.76
CA ASP A 247 -6.51 17.90 9.74
C ASP A 247 -7.30 17.77 11.06
N ASP A 248 -8.35 16.95 11.07
CA ASP A 248 -9.12 16.55 12.25
C ASP A 248 -8.44 15.45 13.10
N LEU A 249 -7.37 14.81 12.60
CA LEU A 249 -6.62 13.80 13.33
C LEU A 249 -5.58 14.50 14.23
N PRO A 250 -5.58 14.27 15.56
CA PRO A 250 -4.51 14.73 16.42
C PRO A 250 -3.14 14.16 16.00
N ILE A 251 -2.10 14.99 15.98
CA ILE A 251 -0.78 14.59 15.49
C ILE A 251 -0.19 13.41 16.27
N GLU A 252 -0.53 13.26 17.55
CA GLU A 252 -0.07 12.17 18.42
C GLU A 252 -0.61 10.79 18.00
N LYS A 253 -1.66 10.80 17.18
CA LYS A 253 -2.27 9.59 16.61
C LYS A 253 -1.74 9.26 15.22
N THR A 254 -0.84 10.06 14.67
CA THR A 254 -0.23 9.80 13.36
C THR A 254 0.78 8.68 13.42
N GLN A 255 1.07 8.07 12.28
CA GLN A 255 1.83 6.82 12.20
C GLN A 255 3.26 6.96 12.70
N THR A 256 3.91 8.11 12.44
CA THR A 256 5.33 8.30 12.76
C THR A 256 5.58 9.33 13.85
N TYR A 257 4.54 9.72 14.62
CA TYR A 257 4.68 10.74 15.66
C TYR A 257 5.73 10.36 16.72
N TYR A 258 5.67 9.14 17.23
CA TYR A 258 6.54 8.72 18.32
C TYR A 258 7.99 8.54 17.85
N GLU A 259 8.19 7.99 16.66
CA GLU A 259 9.48 7.88 15.99
C GLU A 259 10.09 9.27 15.77
N LEU A 260 9.27 10.23 15.33
CA LEU A 260 9.68 11.61 15.15
C LEU A 260 10.05 12.28 16.49
N VAL A 261 9.24 12.12 17.53
CA VAL A 261 9.55 12.64 18.88
C VAL A 261 10.82 12.03 19.46
N MET A 262 11.06 10.74 19.23
CA MET A 262 12.29 10.08 19.67
C MET A 262 13.54 10.63 18.97
N LYS A 263 13.42 11.02 17.70
CA LYS A 263 14.54 11.53 16.89
C LYS A 263 14.78 13.03 17.11
N GLU A 264 13.73 13.83 17.08
CA GLU A 264 13.80 15.30 17.03
C GLU A 264 13.50 15.97 18.39
N GLY A 265 12.95 15.22 19.34
CA GLY A 265 12.42 15.74 20.59
C GLY A 265 10.95 16.15 20.47
N LYS A 266 10.28 16.26 21.63
CA LYS A 266 8.86 16.64 21.70
C LYS A 266 8.64 18.12 21.40
N GLU A 267 9.56 18.98 21.80
CA GLU A 267 9.43 20.42 21.64
C GLU A 267 9.56 20.82 20.16
N GLY A 268 8.50 21.40 19.59
CA GLY A 268 8.49 21.85 18.20
C GLY A 268 8.27 20.73 17.18
N VAL A 269 7.79 19.56 17.60
CA VAL A 269 7.45 18.45 16.69
C VAL A 269 6.35 18.83 15.70
N GLU A 270 5.48 19.77 16.08
CA GLU A 270 4.37 20.30 15.28
C GLU A 270 4.84 20.89 13.95
N GLN A 271 6.07 21.41 13.89
CA GLN A 271 6.65 22.01 12.68
C GLN A 271 6.86 21.01 11.54
N TYR A 272 6.85 19.71 11.85
CA TYR A 272 7.00 18.64 10.86
C TYR A 272 5.66 18.20 10.26
N PHE A 273 4.54 18.77 10.68
CA PHE A 273 3.22 18.48 10.12
C PHE A 273 2.76 19.63 9.24
N VAL A 274 3.08 19.54 7.94
CA VAL A 274 2.88 20.64 6.99
C VAL A 274 1.44 20.65 6.49
N PRO A 275 0.68 21.75 6.65
CA PRO A 275 -0.71 21.80 6.22
C PRO A 275 -0.82 21.73 4.70
N HIS A 276 -1.86 21.05 4.23
CA HIS A 276 -2.19 20.89 2.83
C HIS A 276 -3.71 20.98 2.64
N LYS A 277 -4.17 21.48 1.50
CA LYS A 277 -5.60 21.57 1.18
C LYS A 277 -5.85 20.88 -0.15
N ASN A 278 -6.66 19.82 -0.12
CA ASN A 278 -7.02 19.09 -1.33
C ASN A 278 -7.78 20.00 -2.30
N SER A 279 -7.30 20.13 -3.53
CA SER A 279 -7.78 21.08 -4.53
C SER A 279 -9.16 20.72 -5.06
N LEU A 280 -9.52 19.43 -5.07
CA LEU A 280 -10.81 18.94 -5.58
C LEU A 280 -11.93 19.16 -4.56
N THR A 281 -11.67 18.86 -3.28
CA THR A 281 -12.70 18.86 -2.23
C THR A 281 -12.62 20.06 -1.28
N GLY A 282 -11.47 20.75 -1.24
CA GLY A 282 -11.19 21.78 -0.26
C GLY A 282 -10.93 21.25 1.17
N GLN A 283 -10.93 19.93 1.38
CA GLN A 283 -10.66 19.33 2.69
C GLN A 283 -9.21 19.59 3.13
N GLY A 284 -9.03 19.90 4.41
CA GLY A 284 -7.72 20.10 5.01
C GLY A 284 -7.05 18.79 5.41
N PHE A 285 -5.74 18.76 5.23
CA PHE A 285 -4.83 17.68 5.57
C PHE A 285 -3.55 18.27 6.17
N TYR A 286 -2.72 17.41 6.74
CA TYR A 286 -1.31 17.71 6.92
C TYR A 286 -0.46 16.51 6.49
N ILE A 287 0.79 16.79 6.15
CA ILE A 287 1.77 15.80 5.69
C ILE A 287 2.99 15.81 6.61
N ASP A 288 3.40 14.64 7.06
CA ASP A 288 4.63 14.43 7.82
C ASP A 288 5.82 14.13 6.87
N PRO A 289 7.07 14.06 7.35
CA PRO A 289 8.23 13.75 6.52
C PRO A 289 8.11 12.39 5.79
N THR A 290 7.49 11.41 6.43
CA THR A 290 7.33 10.04 5.91
C THR A 290 6.42 9.99 4.69
N TYR A 291 5.20 10.51 4.82
CA TYR A 291 4.26 10.60 3.71
C TYR A 291 4.73 11.60 2.64
N TYR A 292 5.46 12.64 3.03
CA TYR A 292 6.10 13.52 2.06
C TYR A 292 7.12 12.77 1.19
N TRP A 293 7.97 11.94 1.81
CA TRP A 293 8.93 11.11 1.08
C TRP A 293 8.23 10.11 0.15
N TYR A 294 7.20 9.41 0.63
CA TYR A 294 6.42 8.49 -0.21
C TYR A 294 5.79 9.20 -1.42
N ARG A 295 5.20 10.39 -1.20
CA ARG A 295 4.59 11.20 -2.25
C ARG A 295 5.62 11.71 -3.26
N ARG A 296 6.78 12.15 -2.78
CA ARG A 296 7.91 12.59 -3.65
C ARG A 296 8.36 11.45 -4.56
N ASN A 297 8.57 10.25 -4.00
CA ASN A 297 8.94 9.08 -4.79
C ASN A 297 7.87 8.72 -5.83
N PHE A 298 6.59 8.84 -5.46
CA PHE A 298 5.49 8.61 -6.39
C PHE A 298 5.55 9.58 -7.57
N TYR A 299 5.83 10.87 -7.34
CA TYR A 299 5.98 11.85 -8.42
C TYR A 299 7.17 11.55 -9.33
N GLU A 300 8.33 11.18 -8.78
CA GLU A 300 9.50 10.80 -9.59
C GLU A 300 9.21 9.59 -10.51
N LEU A 301 8.36 8.67 -10.06
CA LEU A 301 7.90 7.53 -10.86
C LEU A 301 6.86 7.97 -11.91
N LEU A 302 5.92 8.83 -11.52
CA LEU A 302 4.89 9.39 -12.40
C LEU A 302 5.48 10.16 -13.58
N GLU A 303 6.55 10.92 -13.37
CA GLU A 303 7.23 11.66 -14.43
C GLU A 303 7.82 10.76 -15.53
N ARG A 304 7.98 9.46 -15.26
CA ARG A 304 8.46 8.43 -16.19
C ARG A 304 7.35 7.50 -16.67
N SER A 305 6.12 7.73 -16.22
CA SER A 305 4.95 6.93 -16.55
C SER A 305 4.41 7.34 -17.92
N GLU A 306 3.98 6.36 -18.69
CA GLU A 306 3.26 6.55 -19.95
C GLU A 306 1.75 6.33 -19.77
N ALA A 307 1.33 5.84 -18.59
CA ALA A 307 -0.07 5.65 -18.26
C ALA A 307 -0.73 6.96 -17.80
N THR A 308 -2.02 7.11 -18.11
CA THR A 308 -2.84 8.18 -17.53
C THR A 308 -3.22 7.81 -16.11
N LEU A 309 -2.65 8.53 -15.14
CA LEU A 309 -3.06 8.45 -13.75
C LEU A 309 -4.28 9.35 -13.49
N ILE A 310 -5.35 8.74 -12.99
CA ILE A 310 -6.60 9.40 -12.62
C ILE A 310 -6.76 9.30 -11.11
N ASN A 311 -6.55 10.40 -10.39
CA ASN A 311 -6.76 10.41 -8.95
C ASN A 311 -8.24 10.63 -8.63
N CYS A 312 -8.88 9.57 -8.12
CA CYS A 312 -10.26 9.54 -7.67
C CYS A 312 -10.36 9.36 -6.15
N THR A 313 -9.27 9.65 -5.42
CA THR A 313 -9.23 9.51 -3.96
C THR A 313 -10.22 10.44 -3.26
N GLU A 314 -10.55 11.59 -3.88
CA GLU A 314 -11.45 12.61 -3.29
C GLU A 314 -10.97 13.01 -1.87
N GLY A 315 -9.66 13.03 -1.68
CA GLY A 315 -8.97 13.19 -0.41
C GLY A 315 -7.47 13.10 -0.61
N GLY A 316 -6.74 13.30 0.49
CA GLY A 316 -5.29 13.24 0.50
C GLY A 316 -4.60 14.43 -0.15
N THR A 317 -3.31 14.23 -0.39
CA THR A 317 -2.37 15.28 -0.79
C THR A 317 -1.72 15.00 -2.16
N LEU A 318 -2.22 13.99 -2.88
CA LEU A 318 -1.68 13.56 -4.18
C LEU A 318 -2.11 14.50 -5.30
N GLU A 319 -1.27 15.49 -5.59
CA GLU A 319 -1.51 16.55 -6.55
C GLU A 319 -0.26 16.84 -7.37
N HIS A 320 -0.35 16.60 -8.68
CA HIS A 320 0.73 16.85 -9.63
C HIS A 320 0.14 17.24 -10.99
N PRO A 321 0.80 18.09 -11.81
CA PRO A 321 0.26 18.52 -13.10
C PRO A 321 -0.06 17.39 -14.08
N GLN A 322 0.62 16.25 -13.97
CA GLN A 322 0.35 15.05 -14.80
C GLN A 322 -0.81 14.19 -14.28
N ILE A 323 -1.39 14.51 -13.11
CA ILE A 323 -2.49 13.75 -12.51
C ILE A 323 -3.82 14.38 -12.90
N LYS A 324 -4.72 13.57 -13.48
CA LYS A 324 -6.11 13.95 -13.68
C LYS A 324 -6.89 13.73 -12.38
N ASN A 325 -7.12 14.80 -11.61
CA ASN A 325 -7.95 14.76 -10.41
C ASN A 325 -9.42 14.94 -10.79
N ILE A 326 -10.26 13.93 -10.56
CA ILE A 326 -11.71 13.98 -10.80
C ILE A 326 -12.49 13.27 -9.70
N ASN A 327 -13.79 13.60 -9.58
CA ASN A 327 -14.69 12.87 -8.70
C ASN A 327 -14.78 11.40 -9.13
N PHE A 328 -14.87 10.49 -8.16
CA PHE A 328 -14.82 9.06 -8.47
C PHE A 328 -16.05 8.59 -9.26
N THR A 329 -17.21 9.18 -8.99
CA THR A 329 -18.45 8.92 -9.73
C THR A 329 -18.37 9.32 -11.20
N GLU A 330 -17.59 10.37 -11.51
CA GLU A 330 -17.32 10.78 -12.89
C GLU A 330 -16.51 9.71 -13.62
N PHE A 331 -15.42 9.22 -13.02
CA PHE A 331 -14.63 8.13 -13.56
C PHE A 331 -15.47 6.87 -13.81
N LEU A 332 -16.25 6.45 -12.82
CA LEU A 332 -17.10 5.26 -12.93
C LEU A 332 -18.14 5.39 -14.05
N THR A 333 -18.63 6.62 -14.32
CA THR A 333 -19.55 6.87 -15.44
C THR A 333 -18.84 6.79 -16.78
N GLN A 334 -17.60 7.30 -16.87
CA GLN A 334 -16.77 7.28 -18.08
C GLN A 334 -16.25 5.86 -18.42
N HIS A 335 -16.07 5.00 -17.42
CA HIS A 335 -15.33 3.75 -17.55
C HIS A 335 -16.04 2.49 -17.02
N LYS A 336 -17.37 2.40 -17.05
CA LYS A 336 -18.14 1.19 -16.65
C LYS A 336 -17.58 -0.12 -17.19
#